data_AF-A0A519S5W6-F1
#
_entry.id   AF-A0A519S5W6-F1
#
_cell.length_a   1.000
_cell.length_b   1.000
_cell.length_c   1.000
_cell.angle_alpha   90.00
_cell.angle_beta   90.00
_cell.angle_gamma   90.00
#
_symmetry.space_group_name_H-M   'P 1'
#
loop_
_entity.id
_entity.type
_entity.pdbx_description
1 polymer ?
#
loop_
_entity_poly.entity_id
_entity_poly.type
_entity_poly.pdbx_seq_one_letter_code
_entity_poly.pdbx_strand_id
1 'polypeptide(L)'
;MAATRKCLSTDEEFRQAVAESLSVRQVLRQLGLVPAGGNYKTVQSRIEKLGLDASHFTGKGWNAGPQYQMLGRPFSWDGVLIENSLYTSTSRLRNRLIEFGLKEAKCESCGLAEWLNKSILLELH
;
A
#
# COMPACT_ATOMS: atom_id res chain seq x y z
N MET A 1 41.01 15.52 -17.25
CA MET A 1 39.59 15.29 -17.62
C MET A 1 38.96 14.46 -16.52
N ALA A 2 38.45 15.11 -15.45
CA ALA A 2 37.79 14.39 -14.35
C ALA A 2 36.40 13.96 -14.82
N ALA A 3 36.16 12.65 -14.86
CA ALA A 3 34.89 12.08 -15.27
C ALA A 3 33.76 12.64 -14.40
N THR A 4 32.72 13.18 -15.05
CA THR A 4 31.54 13.78 -14.43
C THR A 4 30.86 12.76 -13.52
N ARG A 5 30.98 12.95 -12.20
CA ARG A 5 30.35 12.06 -11.21
C ARG A 5 28.83 12.23 -11.26
N LYS A 6 28.15 11.30 -11.95
CA LYS A 6 26.66 11.22 -12.01
C LYS A 6 26.02 10.86 -10.66
N CYS A 7 26.81 10.42 -9.69
CA CYS A 7 26.42 10.21 -8.30
C CYS A 7 27.54 10.77 -7.41
N LEU A 8 27.20 11.64 -6.46
CA LEU A 8 28.17 12.30 -5.58
C LEU A 8 28.76 11.36 -4.52
N SER A 9 28.10 10.22 -4.26
CA SER A 9 28.50 9.33 -3.17
C SER A 9 29.59 8.34 -3.54
N THR A 10 30.51 8.14 -2.60
CA THR A 10 31.52 7.09 -2.69
C THR A 10 30.87 5.70 -2.65
N ASP A 11 31.60 4.65 -3.06
CA ASP A 11 31.07 3.29 -2.99
C ASP A 11 30.80 2.86 -1.54
N GLU A 12 31.58 3.37 -0.59
CA GLU A 12 31.40 3.06 0.82
C GLU A 12 30.16 3.73 1.41
N GLU A 13 29.94 5.01 1.12
CA GLU A 13 28.70 5.71 1.46
C GLU A 13 27.47 5.04 0.83
N PHE A 14 27.62 4.52 -0.39
CA PHE A 14 26.54 3.81 -1.06
C PHE A 14 26.22 2.47 -0.39
N ARG A 15 27.24 1.70 0.01
CA ARG A 15 27.06 0.45 0.76
C ARG A 15 26.35 0.69 2.07
N GLN A 16 26.79 1.69 2.81
CA GLN A 16 26.17 2.05 4.08
C GLN A 16 24.71 2.46 3.89
N ALA A 17 24.42 3.31 2.89
CA ALA A 17 23.05 3.74 2.59
C ALA A 17 22.13 2.57 2.21
N VAL A 18 22.64 1.56 1.49
CA VAL A 18 21.88 0.34 1.14
C VAL A 18 21.62 -0.52 2.37
N ALA A 19 22.61 -0.70 3.24
CA ALA A 19 22.48 -1.50 4.46
C ALA A 19 21.48 -0.90 5.46
N GLU A 20 21.45 0.43 5.60
CA GLU A 20 20.56 1.14 6.54
C GLU A 20 19.14 1.38 6.00
N SER A 21 18.92 1.15 4.70
CA SER A 21 17.65 1.38 4.03
C SER A 21 16.82 0.11 3.85
N LEU A 22 15.50 0.24 3.89
CA LEU A 22 14.52 -0.82 3.56
C LEU A 22 13.90 -0.64 2.17
N SER A 23 14.31 0.38 1.42
CA SER A 23 13.84 0.63 0.05
C SER A 23 14.80 1.49 -0.75
N VAL A 24 14.79 1.34 -2.07
CA VAL A 24 15.55 2.21 -3.01
C VAL A 24 15.21 3.69 -2.83
N ARG A 25 13.95 4.01 -2.46
CA ARG A 25 13.54 5.39 -2.16
C ARG A 25 14.27 5.97 -0.94
N GLN A 26 14.47 5.17 0.11
CA GLN A 26 15.23 5.59 1.29
C GLN A 26 16.71 5.79 0.95
N VAL A 27 17.31 4.87 0.18
CA VAL A 27 18.68 5.03 -0.33
C VAL A 27 18.84 6.35 -1.08
N LEU A 28 17.91 6.64 -2.00
CA LEU A 28 17.91 7.90 -2.75
C LEU A 28 17.83 9.12 -1.81
N ARG A 29 16.93 9.10 -0.83
CA ARG A 29 16.79 10.20 0.14
C ARG A 29 18.04 10.39 0.99
N GLN A 30 18.67 9.30 1.44
CA GLN A 30 19.87 9.32 2.26
C GLN A 30 21.07 9.89 1.49
N LEU A 31 21.15 9.59 0.19
CA LEU A 31 22.16 10.13 -0.71
C LEU A 31 21.84 11.54 -1.24
N GLY A 32 20.77 12.18 -0.76
CA GLY A 32 20.34 13.50 -1.23
C GLY A 32 19.84 13.54 -2.67
N LEU A 33 19.49 12.39 -3.24
CA LEU A 33 19.00 12.26 -4.62
C LEU A 33 17.47 12.33 -4.67
N VAL A 34 16.96 12.97 -5.72
CA VAL A 34 15.52 13.05 -5.97
C VAL A 34 14.98 11.66 -6.33
N PRO A 35 13.88 11.19 -5.72
CA PRO A 35 13.23 9.92 -6.06
C PRO A 35 12.49 10.02 -7.40
N ALA A 36 13.23 10.10 -8.49
CA ALA A 36 12.75 10.17 -9.88
C ALA A 36 13.14 8.90 -10.65
N GLY A 37 12.36 8.54 -11.68
CA GLY A 37 12.48 7.25 -12.38
C GLY A 37 13.90 6.90 -12.88
N GLY A 38 14.66 7.88 -13.36
CA GLY A 38 16.05 7.67 -13.79
C GLY A 38 17.02 7.32 -12.65
N ASN A 39 16.79 7.88 -11.46
CA ASN A 39 17.61 7.63 -10.28
C ASN A 39 17.34 6.24 -9.69
N TYR A 40 16.10 5.76 -9.71
CA TYR A 40 15.79 4.37 -9.31
C TYR A 40 16.56 3.36 -10.16
N LYS A 41 16.58 3.52 -11.49
CA LYS A 41 17.33 2.64 -12.39
C LYS A 41 18.83 2.71 -12.13
N THR A 42 19.36 3.91 -11.91
CA THR A 42 20.78 4.11 -11.60
C THR A 42 21.19 3.42 -10.30
N VAL A 43 20.40 3.55 -9.25
CA VAL A 43 20.68 2.91 -7.95
C VAL A 43 20.57 1.39 -8.05
N GLN A 44 19.54 0.86 -8.72
CA GLN A 44 19.40 -0.59 -8.93
C GLN A 44 20.60 -1.15 -9.71
N SER A 45 20.97 -0.51 -10.82
CA SER A 45 22.15 -0.92 -11.59
C SER A 45 23.45 -0.84 -10.78
N ARG A 46 23.57 0.11 -9.84
CA ARG A 46 24.73 0.23 -8.96
C ARG A 46 24.76 -0.87 -7.88
N ILE A 47 23.61 -1.23 -7.31
CA ILE A 47 23.46 -2.36 -6.38
C ILE A 47 23.92 -3.65 -7.05
N GLU A 48 23.43 -3.93 -8.26
CA GLU A 48 23.80 -5.11 -9.04
C GLU A 48 25.30 -5.13 -9.37
N LYS A 49 25.87 -4.00 -9.84
CA LYS A 49 27.30 -3.91 -10.17
C LYS A 49 28.22 -4.11 -8.98
N LEU A 50 27.81 -3.68 -7.80
CA LEU A 50 28.59 -3.82 -6.57
C LEU A 50 28.29 -5.14 -5.83
N GLY A 51 27.35 -5.95 -6.33
CA GLY A 51 26.96 -7.23 -5.72
C GLY A 51 26.40 -7.07 -4.30
N LEU A 52 25.69 -5.97 -4.03
CA LEU A 52 25.15 -5.73 -2.69
C LEU A 52 23.86 -6.51 -2.47
N ASP A 53 23.72 -7.08 -1.27
CA ASP A 53 22.46 -7.68 -0.87
C ASP A 53 21.42 -6.58 -0.62
N ALA A 54 20.29 -6.70 -1.30
CA ALA A 54 19.12 -5.84 -1.17
C ALA A 54 17.85 -6.65 -0.88
N SER A 55 18.00 -7.92 -0.48
CA SER A 55 16.90 -8.84 -0.18
C SER A 55 16.05 -8.39 1.01
N HIS A 56 16.62 -7.58 1.91
CA HIS A 56 15.91 -6.94 3.02
C HIS A 56 14.99 -5.79 2.60
N PHE A 57 15.02 -5.36 1.34
CA PHE A 57 14.12 -4.31 0.87
C PHE A 57 12.68 -4.80 0.85
N THR A 58 11.80 -4.11 1.57
CA THR A 58 10.43 -4.55 1.80
C THR A 58 9.49 -4.22 0.62
N GLY A 59 9.79 -3.17 -0.13
CA GLY A 59 9.04 -2.77 -1.32
C GLY A 59 7.54 -2.61 -1.05
N LYS A 60 6.71 -3.33 -1.81
CA LYS A 60 5.24 -3.33 -1.64
C LYS A 60 4.77 -4.11 -0.40
N GLY A 61 5.63 -4.97 0.18
CA GLY A 61 5.35 -5.80 1.35
C GLY A 61 5.77 -5.18 2.68
N TRP A 62 6.02 -3.87 2.74
CA TRP A 62 6.44 -3.18 3.95
C TRP A 62 5.46 -3.31 5.12
N ASN A 63 4.18 -3.55 4.83
CA ASN A 63 3.13 -3.75 5.82
C ASN A 63 2.38 -5.07 5.56
N ALA A 64 3.05 -6.20 5.74
CA ALA A 64 2.49 -7.53 5.50
C ALA A 64 3.08 -8.57 6.46
N GLY A 65 2.37 -9.67 6.72
CA GLY A 65 2.88 -10.76 7.56
C GLY A 65 3.07 -10.36 9.04
N PRO A 66 4.13 -10.83 9.71
CA PRO A 66 4.37 -10.55 11.14
C PRO A 66 4.56 -9.06 11.46
N GLN A 67 4.98 -8.27 10.49
CA GLN A 67 5.19 -6.81 10.59
C GLN A 67 3.95 -6.00 10.22
N TYR A 68 2.80 -6.66 10.02
CA TYR A 68 1.55 -6.00 9.71
C TYR A 68 1.08 -5.12 10.87
N GLN A 69 0.80 -3.86 10.55
CA GLN A 69 0.20 -2.88 11.44
C GLN A 69 -1.05 -2.30 10.78
N MET A 70 -2.14 -2.22 11.54
CA MET A 70 -3.35 -1.53 11.12
C MET A 70 -3.05 -0.03 10.99
N LEU A 71 -3.08 0.49 9.76
CA LEU A 71 -2.86 1.91 9.48
C LEU A 71 -4.20 2.63 9.33
N GLY A 72 -4.31 3.80 9.95
CA GLY A 72 -5.51 4.63 9.91
C GLY A 72 -6.42 4.44 11.12
N ARG A 73 -7.49 5.22 11.17
CA ARG A 73 -8.49 5.08 12.24
C ARG A 73 -9.27 3.78 12.02
N PRO A 74 -9.52 2.99 13.09
CA PRO A 74 -10.47 1.91 13.03
C PRO A 74 -11.80 2.42 12.48
N PHE A 75 -12.49 1.56 11.74
CA PHE A 75 -13.84 1.88 11.29
C PHE A 75 -14.75 2.04 12.50
N SER A 76 -15.49 3.16 12.56
CA SER A 76 -16.59 3.38 13.51
C SER A 76 -17.85 3.74 12.74
N TRP A 77 -18.99 3.30 13.28
CA TRP A 77 -20.31 3.62 12.76
C TRP A 77 -20.68 5.10 12.94
N ASP A 78 -20.14 5.79 13.95
CA ASP A 78 -20.51 7.16 14.32
C ASP A 78 -20.27 8.19 13.20
N GLY A 79 -19.33 7.93 12.28
CA GLY A 79 -19.06 8.80 11.14
C GLY A 79 -19.68 8.33 9.82
N VAL A 80 -20.37 7.19 9.83
CA VAL A 80 -20.80 6.47 8.63
C VAL A 80 -22.32 6.42 8.55
N LEU A 81 -23.00 6.11 9.65
CA LEU A 81 -24.45 6.12 9.76
C LEU A 81 -24.95 7.51 10.19
N ILE A 82 -24.54 8.52 9.45
CA ILE A 82 -24.99 9.92 9.59
C ILE A 82 -25.57 10.39 8.26
N GLU A 83 -26.51 11.34 8.32
CA GLU A 83 -27.02 12.00 7.12
C GLU A 83 -25.86 12.70 6.37
N ASN A 84 -25.83 12.54 5.04
CA ASN A 84 -24.79 13.10 4.16
C ASN A 84 -23.36 12.66 4.52
N SER A 85 -23.18 11.42 4.98
CA SER A 85 -21.84 10.86 5.22
C SER A 85 -20.95 10.95 3.97
N LEU A 86 -19.66 11.27 4.18
CA LEU A 86 -18.63 11.27 3.14
C LEU A 86 -18.17 9.85 2.76
N TYR A 87 -18.84 8.81 3.26
CA TYR A 87 -18.47 7.43 2.99
C TYR A 87 -18.82 7.04 1.55
N THR A 88 -17.79 6.92 0.70
CA THR A 88 -17.99 6.74 -0.75
C THR A 88 -18.14 5.28 -1.20
N SER A 89 -17.70 4.31 -0.41
CA SER A 89 -17.60 2.91 -0.86
C SER A 89 -18.85 2.10 -0.51
N THR A 90 -19.89 2.18 -1.35
CA THR A 90 -21.16 1.45 -1.15
C THR A 90 -20.99 -0.07 -0.97
N SER A 91 -20.05 -0.70 -1.69
CA SER A 91 -19.76 -2.14 -1.55
C SER A 91 -19.16 -2.51 -0.20
N ARG A 92 -18.23 -1.70 0.34
CA ARG A 92 -17.66 -1.94 1.68
C ARG A 92 -18.68 -1.67 2.78
N LEU A 93 -19.52 -0.65 2.60
CA LEU A 93 -20.60 -0.35 3.54
C LEU A 93 -21.58 -1.53 3.61
N ARG A 94 -22.05 -2.01 2.45
CA ARG A 94 -22.93 -3.17 2.33
C ARG A 94 -22.38 -4.39 3.06
N ASN A 95 -21.12 -4.76 2.78
CA ASN A 95 -20.51 -5.93 3.41
C ASN A 95 -20.44 -5.78 4.92
N ARG A 96 -20.11 -4.58 5.43
CA ARG A 96 -20.08 -4.30 6.87
C ARG A 96 -21.47 -4.33 7.49
N LEU A 97 -22.50 -3.81 6.82
CA LEU A 97 -23.86 -3.87 7.32
C LEU A 97 -24.33 -5.32 7.49
N ILE A 98 -23.96 -6.20 6.57
CA ILE A 98 -24.24 -7.64 6.65
C ILE A 98 -23.40 -8.30 7.75
N GLU A 99 -22.11 -8.03 7.81
CA GLU A 99 -21.17 -8.60 8.79
C GLU A 99 -21.54 -8.26 10.23
N PHE A 100 -21.98 -7.02 10.48
CA PHE A 100 -22.43 -6.57 11.80
C PHE A 100 -23.92 -6.88 12.08
N GLY A 101 -24.62 -7.55 11.17
CA GLY A 101 -26.03 -7.94 11.35
C GLY A 101 -27.02 -6.78 11.34
N LEU A 102 -26.62 -5.60 10.83
CA LEU A 102 -27.48 -4.42 10.70
C LEU A 102 -28.42 -4.51 9.50
N LYS A 103 -28.04 -5.29 8.47
CA LYS A 103 -28.90 -5.64 7.35
C LYS A 103 -28.72 -7.11 6.99
N GLU A 104 -29.79 -7.73 6.50
CA GLU A 104 -29.74 -9.09 5.96
C GLU A 104 -29.18 -9.08 4.53
N ALA A 105 -28.52 -10.16 4.12
CA ALA A 105 -28.02 -10.36 2.76
C ALA A 105 -29.14 -10.72 1.76
N LYS A 106 -30.22 -9.93 1.76
CA LYS A 106 -31.38 -10.10 0.88
C LYS A 106 -31.75 -8.76 0.27
N CYS A 107 -32.40 -8.77 -0.90
CA CYS A 107 -32.92 -7.55 -1.50
C CYS A 107 -33.99 -6.91 -0.60
N GLU A 108 -33.92 -5.60 -0.35
CA GLU A 108 -34.91 -4.87 0.45
C GLU A 108 -36.23 -4.63 -0.30
N SER A 109 -36.21 -4.68 -1.63
CA SER A 109 -37.39 -4.53 -2.48
C SER A 109 -38.13 -5.86 -2.69
N CYS A 110 -37.42 -6.92 -3.12
CA CYS A 110 -38.03 -8.19 -3.50
C CYS A 110 -37.77 -9.36 -2.53
N GLY A 111 -36.96 -9.16 -1.48
CA GLY A 111 -36.69 -10.18 -0.45
C GLY A 111 -35.83 -11.37 -0.89
N LEU A 112 -35.40 -11.42 -2.14
CA LEU A 112 -34.58 -12.52 -2.66
C LEU A 112 -33.15 -12.48 -2.07
N ALA A 113 -32.68 -13.63 -1.58
CA ALA A 113 -31.31 -13.80 -1.11
C ALA A 113 -30.43 -14.57 -2.10
N GLU A 114 -31.02 -15.43 -2.95
CA GLU A 114 -30.31 -16.27 -3.91
C GLU A 114 -30.93 -16.21 -5.30
N TRP A 115 -30.07 -16.21 -6.31
CA TRP A 115 -30.44 -16.31 -7.73
C TRP A 115 -29.50 -17.29 -8.44
N LEU A 116 -30.06 -18.28 -9.12
CA LEU A 116 -29.31 -19.35 -9.79
C LEU A 116 -28.26 -20.01 -8.88
N ASN A 117 -28.62 -20.31 -7.63
CA ASN A 117 -27.74 -20.87 -6.58
C ASN A 117 -26.53 -19.98 -6.24
N LYS A 118 -26.63 -18.66 -6.46
CA LYS A 118 -25.64 -17.67 -6.04
C LYS A 118 -26.29 -16.61 -5.15
N SER A 119 -25.60 -16.18 -4.10
CA SER A 119 -26.07 -15.09 -3.24
C SER A 119 -26.21 -13.80 -4.04
N ILE A 120 -27.38 -13.17 -3.96
CA ILE A 120 -27.62 -11.87 -4.56
C ILE A 120 -26.96 -10.80 -3.70
N LEU A 121 -26.47 -9.75 -4.35
CA LEU A 121 -25.94 -8.60 -3.64
C LEU A 121 -27.08 -7.71 -3.12
N LEU A 122 -27.02 -7.34 -1.84
CA LEU A 122 -27.92 -6.35 -1.24
C LEU A 122 -27.75 -4.99 -1.94
N GLU A 123 -28.73 -4.52 -2.69
CA GLU A 123 -28.72 -3.14 -3.20
C GLU A 123 -28.94 -2.17 -2.03
N LEU A 124 -28.12 -1.11 -1.95
CA LEU A 124 -28.30 -0.03 -0.98
C LEU A 124 -28.85 1.17 -1.76
N HIS A 125 -30.06 1.61 -1.43
CA HIS A 125 -30.67 2.84 -1.95
C HIS A 125 -30.27 4.06 -1.12
#